data_AF-A0A7G3ASN3-F1
#
_entry.id   AF-A0A7G3ASN3-F1
#
_cell.length_a   1.000
_cell.length_b   1.000
_cell.length_c   1.000
_cell.angle_alpha   90.00
_cell.angle_beta   90.00
_cell.angle_gamma   90.00
#
_symmetry.space_group_name_H-M   'P 1'
#
loop_
_entity.id
_entity.type
_entity.pdbx_description
1 polymer ?
#
loop_
_entity_poly.entity_id
_entity_poly.type
_entity_poly.pdbx_seq_one_letter_code
_entity_poly.pdbx_strand_id
1 'polypeptide(L)'
;MPFHMHVNLELLECVYLVSAMLLEIPYMAAHEFDARRRMISKTFYQQLRSSERQSLVGPPESMREHVVAAAKAMRCGNWNACATFIVNKKMNTKVWDLFYEADRVREMLIKFIKEESLRTYLFTYSNVYSSISIPSLAAMFDLPKLKVHSLISKMIINEELMASLDDPTETVVMHRSEPSRLQALSMQLADKVTNLVDANERIFEMKQGNFFQSKNQVSFGCSNTIRGV
;
A
#
# COMPACT_ATOMS: atom_id res chain seq x y z
N MET A 1 -35.86 -1.83 5.50
CA MET A 1 -36.23 -2.34 4.17
C MET A 1 -36.69 -3.78 4.30
N PRO A 2 -37.47 -4.32 3.35
CA PRO A 2 -37.77 -5.76 3.30
C PRO A 2 -36.51 -6.61 3.07
N PHE A 3 -36.49 -7.84 3.57
CA PHE A 3 -35.30 -8.70 3.55
C PHE A 3 -34.76 -9.01 2.13
N HIS A 4 -35.64 -9.11 1.13
CA HIS A 4 -35.26 -9.34 -0.27
C HIS A 4 -34.63 -8.11 -0.95
N MET A 5 -34.67 -6.93 -0.30
CA MET A 5 -33.96 -5.73 -0.75
C MET A 5 -32.62 -5.54 -0.02
N HIS A 6 -32.29 -6.38 0.96
CA HIS A 6 -31.03 -6.28 1.68
C HIS A 6 -29.88 -6.89 0.86
N VAL A 7 -28.78 -6.16 0.78
CA VAL A 7 -27.50 -6.66 0.28
C VAL A 7 -26.74 -7.30 1.45
N ASN A 8 -26.13 -8.46 1.24
CA ASN A 8 -25.35 -9.12 2.27
C ASN A 8 -24.14 -8.24 2.68
N LEU A 9 -24.03 -7.94 3.98
CA LEU A 9 -22.94 -7.13 4.52
C LEU A 9 -21.59 -7.87 4.48
N GLU A 10 -21.58 -9.19 4.62
CA GLU A 10 -20.36 -9.99 4.49
C GLU A 10 -19.81 -9.92 3.05
N LEU A 11 -20.71 -9.97 2.07
CA LEU A 11 -20.36 -9.79 0.65
C LEU A 11 -19.71 -8.43 0.42
N LEU A 12 -20.35 -7.36 0.92
CA LEU A 12 -19.84 -5.99 0.79
C LEU A 12 -18.46 -5.83 1.44
N GLU A 13 -18.29 -6.36 2.65
CA GLU A 13 -17.01 -6.33 3.35
C GLU A 13 -15.94 -7.12 2.57
N CYS A 14 -16.30 -8.25 1.95
CA CYS A 14 -15.36 -9.06 1.18
C CYS A 14 -14.84 -8.33 -0.03
N VAL A 15 -15.75 -7.75 -0.81
CA VAL A 15 -15.41 -7.00 -2.02
C VAL A 15 -14.52 -5.81 -1.65
N TYR A 16 -14.84 -5.13 -0.55
CA TYR A 16 -14.02 -4.05 -0.04
C TYR A 16 -12.60 -4.51 0.33
N LEU A 17 -12.47 -5.57 1.14
CA LEU A 17 -11.17 -6.06 1.60
C LEU A 17 -10.33 -6.63 0.46
N VAL A 18 -10.92 -7.33 -0.51
CA VAL A 18 -10.20 -7.85 -1.68
C VAL A 18 -9.72 -6.71 -2.57
N SER A 19 -10.56 -5.69 -2.79
CA SER A 19 -10.16 -4.50 -3.57
C SER A 19 -9.05 -3.72 -2.86
N ALA A 20 -9.15 -3.54 -1.54
CA ALA A 20 -8.10 -2.93 -0.74
C ALA A 20 -6.80 -3.76 -0.77
N MET A 21 -6.89 -5.09 -0.71
CA MET A 21 -5.75 -5.99 -0.80
C MET A 21 -4.99 -5.82 -2.12
N LEU A 22 -5.70 -5.80 -3.25
CA LEU A 22 -5.11 -5.66 -4.58
C LEU A 22 -4.41 -4.31 -4.78
N LEU A 23 -4.86 -3.24 -4.12
CA LEU A 23 -4.25 -1.91 -4.22
C LEU A 23 -3.12 -1.71 -3.20
N GLU A 24 -3.34 -2.12 -1.95
CA GLU A 24 -2.45 -1.81 -0.83
C GLU A 24 -1.17 -2.64 -0.88
N ILE A 25 -1.23 -3.93 -1.26
CA ILE A 25 -0.04 -4.81 -1.21
C ILE A 25 1.03 -4.39 -2.22
N PRO A 26 0.72 -4.18 -3.51
CA PRO A 26 1.71 -3.68 -4.46
C PRO A 26 2.24 -2.30 -4.05
N TYR A 27 1.37 -1.42 -3.55
CA TYR A 27 1.77 -0.10 -3.06
C TYR A 27 2.74 -0.19 -1.87
N MET A 28 2.45 -1.05 -0.89
CA MET A 28 3.30 -1.30 0.28
C MET A 28 4.64 -1.92 -0.11
N ALA A 29 4.67 -2.80 -1.10
CA ALA A 29 5.90 -3.41 -1.59
C ALA A 29 6.79 -2.39 -2.33
N ALA A 30 6.21 -1.56 -3.19
CA ALA A 30 6.94 -0.50 -3.90
C ALA A 30 7.51 0.57 -2.96
N HIS A 31 6.80 0.90 -1.88
CA HIS A 31 7.17 1.98 -0.95
C HIS A 31 7.64 1.45 0.41
N GLU A 32 8.24 0.26 0.47
CA GLU A 32 8.67 -0.33 1.76
C GLU A 32 9.61 0.60 2.53
N PHE A 33 10.48 1.33 1.81
CA PHE A 33 11.49 2.24 2.35
C PHE A 33 11.05 3.70 2.46
N ASP A 34 9.84 4.08 2.03
CA ASP A 34 9.36 5.45 2.16
C ASP A 34 8.86 5.71 3.60
N ALA A 35 9.27 6.84 4.19
CA ALA A 35 8.80 7.29 5.50
C ALA A 35 7.34 7.78 5.45
N ARG A 36 6.87 8.28 4.29
CA ARG A 36 5.51 8.80 4.11
C ARG A 36 4.57 7.71 3.59
N ARG A 37 4.38 6.66 4.38
CA ARG A 37 3.39 5.61 4.07
C ARG A 37 1.98 6.19 4.07
N ARG A 38 1.46 6.56 2.89
CA ARG A 38 0.04 6.83 2.70
C ARG A 38 -0.69 5.49 2.73
N MET A 39 -1.42 5.23 3.81
CA MET A 39 -2.32 4.06 3.85
C MET A 39 -3.52 4.36 2.95
N ILE A 40 -3.82 3.48 2.00
CA ILE A 40 -4.99 3.64 1.12
C ILE A 40 -6.25 3.23 1.91
N SER A 41 -6.19 2.09 2.61
CA SER A 41 -7.25 1.61 3.50
C SER A 41 -6.76 1.43 4.94
N LYS A 42 -7.29 2.26 5.84
CA LYS A 42 -7.02 2.14 7.29
C LYS A 42 -7.59 0.84 7.88
N THR A 43 -8.75 0.40 7.42
CA THR A 43 -9.44 -0.79 7.94
C THR A 43 -8.71 -2.07 7.54
N PHE A 44 -8.30 -2.21 6.28
CA PHE A 44 -7.49 -3.34 5.84
C PHE A 44 -6.15 -3.40 6.58
N TYR A 45 -5.47 -2.26 6.71
CA TYR A 45 -4.19 -2.18 7.41
C TYR A 45 -4.29 -2.60 8.89
N GLN A 46 -5.36 -2.20 9.56
CA GLN A 46 -5.65 -2.64 10.94
C GLN A 46 -5.88 -4.14 11.03
N GLN A 47 -6.62 -4.74 10.09
CA GLN A 47 -6.84 -6.19 10.05
C GLN A 47 -5.53 -6.96 9.84
N LEU A 48 -4.67 -6.49 8.92
CA LEU A 48 -3.36 -7.09 8.68
C LEU A 48 -2.48 -7.06 9.95
N ARG A 49 -2.36 -5.88 10.58
CA ARG A 49 -1.60 -5.72 11.85
C ARG A 49 -2.18 -6.53 13.01
N SER A 50 -3.50 -6.66 13.09
CA SER A 50 -4.14 -7.48 14.12
C SER A 50 -3.71 -8.95 13.98
N SER A 51 -3.67 -9.46 12.75
CA SER A 51 -3.21 -10.83 12.48
C SER A 51 -1.72 -11.04 12.78
N GLU A 52 -0.88 -10.02 12.59
CA GLU A 52 0.57 -10.12 12.86
C GLU A 52 0.87 -10.16 14.36
N ARG A 53 -0.04 -9.63 15.19
CA ARG A 53 0.09 -9.66 16.66
C ARG A 53 -0.36 -10.98 17.27
N GLN A 54 -1.07 -11.82 16.53
CA GLN A 54 -1.50 -13.12 17.03
C GLN A 54 -0.32 -14.09 17.07
N SER A 55 0.01 -14.59 18.26
CA SER A 55 1.14 -15.50 18.47
C SER A 55 0.95 -16.87 17.81
N LEU A 56 -0.30 -17.30 17.62
CA LEU A 56 -0.66 -18.54 16.94
C LEU A 56 -1.68 -18.22 15.86
N VAL A 57 -1.31 -18.48 14.61
CA VAL A 57 -2.19 -18.31 13.44
C VAL A 57 -2.56 -19.71 12.94
N GLY A 58 -3.83 -20.06 13.12
CA GLY A 58 -4.41 -21.29 12.56
C GLY A 58 -4.77 -21.15 11.07
N PRO A 59 -5.24 -22.24 10.43
CA PRO A 59 -5.81 -22.15 9.08
C PRO A 59 -7.02 -21.19 9.09
N PRO A 60 -7.21 -20.39 8.03
CA PRO A 60 -8.24 -19.36 8.04
C PRO A 60 -9.65 -19.99 8.07
N GLU A 61 -10.52 -19.48 8.94
CA GLU A 61 -11.91 -19.92 9.06
C GLU A 61 -12.88 -18.79 8.71
N SER A 62 -12.55 -17.57 9.17
CA SER A 62 -13.31 -16.37 8.88
C SER A 62 -12.97 -15.80 7.50
N MET A 63 -13.92 -15.09 6.89
CA MET A 63 -13.71 -14.42 5.61
C MET A 63 -12.55 -13.42 5.67
N ARG A 64 -12.44 -12.66 6.78
CA ARG A 64 -11.34 -11.71 7.01
C ARG A 64 -9.99 -12.41 7.08
N GLU A 65 -9.93 -13.55 7.76
CA GLU A 65 -8.70 -14.35 7.87
C GLU A 65 -8.26 -14.92 6.53
N HIS A 66 -9.21 -15.35 5.68
CA HIS A 66 -8.91 -15.79 4.32
C HIS A 66 -8.27 -14.66 3.50
N VAL A 67 -8.83 -13.46 3.55
CA VAL A 67 -8.25 -12.30 2.83
C VAL A 67 -6.88 -11.92 3.39
N VAL A 68 -6.69 -11.97 4.71
CA VAL A 68 -5.38 -11.69 5.32
C VAL A 68 -4.33 -12.77 4.99
N ALA A 69 -4.71 -14.04 4.96
CA ALA A 69 -3.84 -15.13 4.52
C ALA A 69 -3.47 -14.98 3.03
N ALA A 70 -4.45 -14.63 2.19
CA ALA A 70 -4.23 -14.31 0.78
C ALA A 70 -3.26 -13.13 0.61
N ALA A 71 -3.43 -12.08 1.42
CA ALA A 71 -2.55 -10.92 1.42
C ALA A 71 -1.09 -11.29 1.75
N LYS A 72 -0.88 -12.14 2.74
CA LYS A 72 0.46 -12.65 3.09
C LYS A 72 1.07 -13.47 1.95
N ALA A 73 0.29 -14.35 1.32
CA ALA A 73 0.75 -15.14 0.17
C ALA A 73 1.10 -14.26 -1.05
N MET A 74 0.29 -13.23 -1.31
CA MET A 74 0.51 -12.26 -2.39
C MET A 74 1.75 -11.42 -2.17
N ARG A 75 2.05 -11.02 -0.92
CA ARG A 75 3.29 -10.33 -0.55
C ARG A 75 4.54 -11.14 -0.88
N CYS A 76 4.47 -12.48 -0.78
CA CYS A 76 5.55 -13.37 -1.20
C CYS A 76 5.58 -13.64 -2.72
N GLY A 77 4.63 -13.09 -3.48
CA GLY A 77 4.47 -13.34 -4.92
C GLY A 77 3.87 -14.71 -5.27
N ASN A 78 3.30 -15.45 -4.31
CA ASN A 78 2.66 -16.73 -4.58
C ASN A 78 1.17 -16.53 -4.95
N TRP A 79 0.92 -16.34 -6.24
CA TRP A 79 -0.43 -16.10 -6.77
C TRP A 79 -1.36 -17.31 -6.59
N ASN A 80 -0.83 -18.55 -6.67
CA ASN A 80 -1.64 -19.76 -6.59
C ASN A 80 -2.20 -19.96 -5.17
N ALA A 81 -1.36 -19.77 -4.15
CA ALA A 81 -1.82 -19.77 -2.76
C ALA A 81 -2.83 -18.65 -2.49
N CYS A 82 -2.58 -17.43 -3.00
CA CYS A 82 -3.50 -16.30 -2.89
C CYS A 82 -4.88 -16.62 -3.52
N ALA A 83 -4.88 -17.14 -4.75
CA ALA A 83 -6.09 -17.54 -5.45
C ALA A 83 -6.84 -18.67 -4.70
N THR A 84 -6.12 -19.64 -4.13
CA THR A 84 -6.70 -20.74 -3.35
C THR A 84 -7.40 -20.24 -2.08
N PHE A 85 -6.83 -19.24 -1.40
CA PHE A 85 -7.46 -18.65 -0.22
C PHE A 85 -8.71 -17.83 -0.54
N ILE A 86 -8.72 -17.12 -1.68
CA ILE A 86 -9.85 -16.28 -2.11
C ILE A 86 -10.98 -17.11 -2.76
N VAL A 87 -10.61 -18.10 -3.57
CA VAL A 87 -11.54 -18.99 -4.30
C VAL A 87 -11.56 -20.37 -3.64
N ASN A 88 -11.88 -20.40 -2.35
CA ASN A 88 -12.11 -21.65 -1.61
C ASN A 88 -13.61 -22.00 -1.62
N LYS A 89 -13.95 -23.28 -1.50
CA LYS A 89 -15.34 -23.77 -1.34
C LYS A 89 -16.10 -22.99 -0.25
N LYS A 90 -15.44 -22.70 0.89
CA LYS A 90 -16.02 -21.92 1.99
C LYS A 90 -16.34 -20.46 1.60
N MET A 91 -15.46 -19.80 0.85
CA MET A 91 -15.68 -18.42 0.39
C MET A 91 -16.67 -18.36 -0.77
N ASN A 92 -16.68 -19.36 -1.66
CA ASN A 92 -17.65 -19.45 -2.75
C ASN A 92 -19.08 -19.46 -2.20
N THR A 93 -19.38 -20.37 -1.27
CA THR A 93 -20.72 -20.49 -0.70
C THR A 93 -21.14 -19.26 0.10
N LYS A 94 -20.20 -18.55 0.75
CA LYS A 94 -20.51 -17.37 1.57
C LYS A 94 -20.62 -16.06 0.78
N VAL A 95 -19.85 -15.92 -0.29
CA VAL A 95 -19.63 -14.64 -0.98
C VAL A 95 -19.90 -14.76 -2.48
N TRP A 96 -19.18 -15.64 -3.17
CA TRP A 96 -19.14 -15.60 -4.64
C TRP A 96 -20.40 -16.15 -5.30
N ASP A 97 -21.06 -17.13 -4.70
CA ASP A 97 -22.29 -17.74 -5.25
C ASP A 97 -23.52 -16.84 -5.06
N LEU A 98 -23.39 -15.71 -4.35
CA LEU A 98 -24.44 -14.67 -4.24
C LEU A 98 -24.50 -13.77 -5.47
N PHE A 99 -23.49 -13.79 -6.34
CA PHE A 99 -23.49 -13.02 -7.59
C PHE A 99 -24.26 -13.73 -8.69
N TYR A 100 -24.91 -12.96 -9.56
CA TYR A 100 -25.59 -13.49 -10.75
C TYR A 100 -24.61 -14.14 -11.76
N GLU A 101 -23.44 -13.52 -11.99
CA GLU A 101 -22.37 -14.04 -12.86
C GLU A 101 -21.14 -14.45 -12.03
N ALA A 102 -21.29 -15.42 -11.12
CA ALA A 102 -20.22 -15.84 -10.22
C ALA A 102 -18.93 -16.28 -10.96
N ASP A 103 -19.06 -17.03 -12.05
CA ASP A 103 -17.90 -17.54 -12.82
C ASP A 103 -17.06 -16.42 -13.43
N ARG A 104 -17.72 -15.43 -14.03
CA ARG A 104 -17.04 -14.29 -14.63
C ARG A 104 -16.26 -13.49 -13.59
N VAL A 105 -16.84 -13.29 -12.40
CA VAL A 105 -16.18 -12.59 -11.30
C VAL A 105 -14.98 -13.39 -10.79
N ARG A 106 -15.11 -14.72 -10.68
CA ARG A 106 -14.00 -15.61 -10.29
C ARG A 106 -12.82 -15.52 -11.26
N GLU A 107 -13.09 -15.63 -12.56
CA GLU A 107 -12.05 -15.51 -13.61
C GLU A 107 -11.39 -14.13 -13.58
N MET A 108 -12.18 -13.07 -13.45
CA MET A 108 -11.69 -11.70 -13.35
C MET A 108 -10.77 -11.51 -12.14
N LEU A 109 -11.14 -12.04 -10.97
CA LEU A 109 -10.33 -11.95 -9.76
C LEU A 109 -9.01 -12.70 -9.90
N ILE A 110 -9.02 -13.92 -10.44
CA ILE A 110 -7.79 -14.69 -10.68
C ILE A 110 -6.84 -13.92 -11.59
N LYS A 111 -7.37 -13.30 -12.66
CA LYS A 111 -6.59 -12.47 -13.56
C LYS A 111 -5.94 -11.29 -12.83
N PHE A 112 -6.70 -10.54 -12.03
CA PHE A 112 -6.15 -9.42 -11.26
C PHE A 112 -5.14 -9.87 -10.20
N ILE A 113 -5.39 -10.99 -9.51
CA ILE A 113 -4.44 -11.56 -8.54
C ILE A 113 -3.12 -11.92 -9.23
N LYS A 114 -3.15 -12.52 -10.41
CA LYS A 114 -1.94 -12.83 -11.18
C LYS A 114 -1.16 -11.56 -11.57
N GLU A 115 -1.86 -10.57 -12.13
CA GLU A 115 -1.24 -9.29 -12.55
C GLU A 115 -0.61 -8.55 -11.36
N GLU A 116 -1.33 -8.42 -10.24
CA GLU A 116 -0.83 -7.70 -9.07
C GLU A 116 0.23 -8.50 -8.29
N SER A 117 0.13 -9.83 -8.22
CA SER A 117 1.16 -10.67 -7.59
C SER A 117 2.50 -10.57 -8.34
N LEU A 118 2.47 -10.47 -9.68
CA LEU A 118 3.66 -10.23 -10.48
C LEU A 118 4.31 -8.87 -10.15
N ARG A 119 3.50 -7.79 -10.04
CA ARG A 119 3.99 -6.46 -9.63
C ARG A 119 4.63 -6.52 -8.24
N THR A 120 3.93 -7.10 -7.27
CA THR A 120 4.44 -7.28 -5.90
C THR A 120 5.73 -8.09 -5.86
N TYR A 121 5.82 -9.17 -6.64
CA TYR A 121 7.02 -10.00 -6.73
C TYR A 121 8.22 -9.21 -7.25
N LEU A 122 8.03 -8.42 -8.31
CA LEU A 122 9.10 -7.57 -8.85
C LEU A 122 9.54 -6.50 -7.86
N PHE A 123 8.62 -5.85 -7.13
CA PHE A 123 8.98 -4.87 -6.09
C PHE A 123 9.73 -5.49 -4.91
N THR A 124 9.32 -6.68 -4.48
CA THR A 124 9.92 -7.32 -3.28
C THR A 124 11.31 -7.88 -3.57
N TYR A 125 11.51 -8.42 -4.77
CA TYR A 125 12.73 -9.14 -5.14
C TYR A 125 13.61 -8.40 -6.16
N SER A 126 13.28 -7.16 -6.53
CA SER A 126 14.10 -6.32 -7.44
C SER A 126 15.56 -6.26 -7.01
N ASN A 127 15.80 -6.12 -5.70
CA ASN A 127 17.13 -6.03 -5.10
C ASN A 127 18.02 -7.28 -5.27
N VAL A 128 17.41 -8.46 -5.42
CA VAL A 128 18.15 -9.74 -5.47
C VAL A 128 18.51 -10.10 -6.91
N TYR A 129 17.65 -9.74 -7.86
CA TYR A 129 17.82 -10.10 -9.26
C TYR A 129 18.61 -9.03 -10.03
N SER A 130 19.65 -9.45 -10.76
CA SER A 130 20.34 -8.57 -11.73
C SER A 130 19.67 -8.58 -13.11
N SER A 131 19.18 -9.74 -13.53
CA SER A 131 18.48 -9.92 -14.79
C SER A 131 17.42 -11.00 -14.64
N ILE A 132 16.26 -10.81 -15.28
CA ILE A 132 15.14 -11.74 -15.24
C ILE A 132 14.59 -11.91 -16.65
N SER A 133 14.42 -13.15 -17.10
CA SER A 133 13.80 -13.44 -18.40
C SER A 133 12.27 -13.33 -18.35
N ILE A 134 11.66 -12.63 -19.31
CA ILE A 134 10.20 -12.50 -19.46
C ILE A 134 9.52 -13.86 -19.67
N PRO A 135 10.05 -14.81 -20.47
CA PRO A 135 9.44 -16.13 -20.64
C PRO A 135 9.29 -16.91 -19.34
N SER A 136 10.30 -16.85 -18.45
CA SER A 136 10.23 -17.53 -17.15
C SER A 136 9.20 -16.88 -16.23
N LEU A 137 9.06 -15.54 -16.25
CA LEU A 137 7.99 -14.85 -15.51
C LEU A 137 6.60 -15.21 -16.05
N ALA A 138 6.44 -15.28 -17.37
CA ALA A 138 5.20 -15.70 -18.00
C ALA A 138 4.79 -17.12 -17.59
N ALA A 139 5.74 -18.05 -17.53
CA ALA A 139 5.51 -19.42 -17.06
C ALA A 139 5.21 -19.47 -15.55
N MET A 140 5.92 -18.69 -14.73
CA MET A 140 5.75 -18.67 -13.28
C MET A 140 4.38 -18.13 -12.84
N PHE A 141 3.88 -17.08 -13.52
CA PHE A 141 2.61 -16.43 -13.19
C PHE A 141 1.44 -16.90 -14.06
N ASP A 142 1.69 -17.82 -15.00
CA ASP A 142 0.70 -18.34 -15.95
C ASP A 142 -0.06 -17.19 -16.65
N LEU A 143 0.72 -16.29 -17.27
CA LEU A 143 0.26 -15.12 -17.99
C LEU A 143 0.87 -15.06 -19.40
N PRO A 144 0.16 -14.49 -20.40
CA PRO A 144 0.73 -14.30 -21.73
C PRO A 144 1.95 -13.37 -21.69
N LYS A 145 3.00 -13.71 -22.45
CA LYS A 145 4.23 -12.90 -22.56
C LYS A 145 3.95 -11.42 -22.86
N LEU A 146 3.04 -11.14 -23.79
CA LEU A 146 2.66 -9.77 -24.18
C LEU A 146 2.11 -8.96 -22.99
N LYS A 147 1.35 -9.62 -22.11
CA LYS A 147 0.75 -8.98 -20.95
C LYS A 147 1.80 -8.70 -19.87
N VAL A 148 2.72 -9.64 -19.64
CA VAL A 148 3.87 -9.47 -18.74
C VAL A 148 4.77 -8.33 -19.23
N HIS A 149 5.11 -8.31 -20.52
CA HIS A 149 5.89 -7.25 -21.15
C HIS A 149 5.20 -5.89 -20.97
N SER A 150 3.91 -5.78 -21.31
CA SER A 150 3.15 -4.52 -21.15
C SER A 150 3.13 -4.03 -19.69
N LEU A 151 2.99 -4.94 -18.73
CA LEU A 151 2.97 -4.62 -17.31
C LEU A 151 4.31 -4.05 -16.84
N ILE A 152 5.41 -4.72 -17.22
CA ILE A 152 6.77 -4.32 -16.87
C ILE A 152 7.12 -2.99 -17.55
N SER A 153 6.81 -2.83 -18.84
CA SER A 153 7.01 -1.56 -19.54
C SER A 153 6.26 -0.41 -18.86
N LYS A 154 5.03 -0.63 -18.41
CA LYS A 154 4.26 0.36 -17.66
C LYS A 154 4.93 0.73 -16.32
N MET A 155 5.48 -0.25 -15.60
CA MET A 155 6.19 -0.01 -14.34
C MET A 155 7.48 0.81 -14.55
N ILE A 156 8.22 0.53 -15.62
CA ILE A 156 9.43 1.29 -15.98
C ILE A 156 9.08 2.72 -16.36
N ILE A 157 8.06 2.93 -17.19
CA ILE A 157 7.62 4.27 -17.63
C ILE A 157 7.12 5.11 -16.45
N ASN A 158 6.43 4.49 -15.49
CA ASN A 158 5.96 5.16 -14.28
C ASN A 158 7.07 5.43 -13.25
N GLU A 159 8.33 5.06 -13.55
CA GLU A 159 9.47 5.16 -12.64
C GLU A 159 9.29 4.34 -11.32
N GLU A 160 8.41 3.33 -11.35
CA GLU A 160 8.17 2.44 -10.21
C GLU A 160 9.25 1.36 -10.09
N LEU A 161 9.85 0.96 -11.22
CA LEU A 161 10.88 -0.08 -11.28
C LEU A 161 12.11 0.45 -12.02
N MET A 162 13.26 0.48 -11.35
CA MET A 162 14.54 0.87 -11.94
C MET A 162 15.12 -0.28 -12.77
N ALA A 163 14.58 -0.48 -13.97
CA ALA A 163 15.00 -1.54 -14.87
C ALA A 163 14.94 -1.09 -16.33
N SER A 164 15.73 -1.75 -17.17
CA SER A 164 15.66 -1.61 -18.63
C SER A 164 15.25 -2.93 -19.27
N LEU A 165 14.44 -2.84 -20.32
CA LEU A 165 13.99 -3.99 -21.10
C LEU A 165 14.93 -4.20 -22.29
N ASP A 166 15.36 -5.43 -22.51
CA ASP A 166 16.09 -5.84 -23.71
C ASP A 166 15.17 -6.68 -24.62
N ASP A 167 14.67 -6.06 -25.68
CA ASP A 167 13.73 -6.66 -26.63
C ASP A 167 14.26 -7.92 -27.35
N PRO A 168 15.51 -7.98 -27.88
CA PRO A 168 15.99 -9.16 -28.59
C PRO A 168 16.19 -10.40 -27.70
N THR A 169 16.54 -10.21 -26.42
CA THR A 169 16.73 -11.35 -25.49
C THR A 169 15.50 -11.64 -24.64
N GLU A 170 14.45 -10.81 -24.73
CA GLU A 170 13.27 -10.85 -23.86
C GLU A 170 13.66 -10.86 -22.36
N THR A 171 14.64 -10.04 -21.96
CA THR A 171 15.11 -9.95 -20.56
C THR A 171 14.95 -8.56 -19.96
N VAL A 172 14.71 -8.52 -18.66
CA VAL A 172 14.66 -7.30 -17.84
C VAL A 172 15.96 -7.22 -17.08
N VAL A 173 16.72 -6.14 -17.28
CA VAL A 173 17.97 -5.87 -16.57
C VAL A 173 17.68 -4.84 -15.48
N MET A 174 17.92 -5.22 -14.23
CA MET A 174 17.70 -4.35 -13.08
C MET A 174 18.89 -3.42 -12.88
N HIS A 175 18.62 -2.14 -12.63
CA HIS A 175 19.66 -1.17 -12.31
C HIS A 175 19.82 -1.17 -10.78
N ARG A 176 21.02 -1.50 -10.29
CA ARG A 176 21.32 -1.61 -8.84
C ARG A 176 21.44 -0.25 -8.16
N SER A 177 20.52 0.66 -8.41
CA SER A 177 20.49 2.01 -7.86
C SER A 177 19.61 2.14 -6.61
N GLU A 178 19.04 1.05 -6.10
CA GLU A 178 18.27 1.08 -4.87
C GLU A 178 19.17 1.50 -3.68
N PRO A 179 18.75 2.50 -2.89
CA PRO A 179 19.54 2.96 -1.76
C PRO A 179 19.65 1.84 -0.73
N SER A 180 20.87 1.64 -0.21
CA SER A 180 21.07 0.74 0.93
C SER A 180 20.18 1.15 2.11
N ARG A 181 19.85 0.21 3.00
CA ARG A 181 19.04 0.49 4.18
C ARG A 181 19.55 1.69 4.99
N LEU A 182 20.87 1.86 5.07
CA LEU A 182 21.47 3.01 5.76
C LEU A 182 21.18 4.32 5.00
N GLN A 183 21.39 4.34 3.68
CA GLN A 183 21.08 5.50 2.84
C GLN A 183 19.59 5.87 2.91
N ALA A 184 18.70 4.88 2.86
CA ALA A 184 17.27 5.09 3.02
C ALA A 184 16.94 5.71 4.39
N LEU A 185 17.50 5.19 5.49
CA LEU A 185 17.33 5.76 6.82
C LEU A 185 17.88 7.19 6.93
N SER A 186 19.02 7.47 6.31
CA SER A 186 19.59 8.82 6.24
C SER A 186 18.69 9.79 5.48
N MET A 187 18.09 9.37 4.35
CA MET A 187 17.11 10.17 3.62
C MET A 187 15.86 10.46 4.48
N GLN A 188 15.32 9.43 5.14
CA GLN A 188 14.18 9.60 6.05
C GLN A 188 14.49 10.55 7.22
N LEU A 189 15.72 10.48 7.75
CA LEU A 189 16.16 11.38 8.80
C LEU A 189 16.28 12.82 8.29
N ALA A 190 16.82 13.01 7.08
CA ALA A 190 16.91 14.32 6.45
C ALA A 190 15.52 14.96 6.32
N ASP A 191 14.53 14.22 5.80
CA ASP A 191 13.15 14.70 5.70
C ASP A 191 12.55 15.07 7.06
N LYS A 192 12.81 14.25 8.09
CA LYS A 192 12.34 14.54 9.46
C LYS A 192 13.00 15.78 10.04
N VAL A 193 14.29 15.98 9.81
CA VAL A 193 15.01 17.18 10.25
C VAL A 193 14.44 18.41 9.56
N THR A 194 14.18 18.36 8.25
CA THR A 194 13.53 19.46 7.53
C THR A 194 12.15 19.77 8.12
N ASN A 195 11.30 18.76 8.36
CA ASN A 195 10.00 18.98 8.99
C ASN A 195 10.10 19.59 10.40
N LEU A 196 11.16 19.26 11.17
CA LEU A 196 11.41 19.83 12.49
C LEU A 196 11.84 21.30 12.40
N VAL A 197 12.65 21.66 11.41
CA VAL A 197 13.03 23.05 11.14
C VAL A 197 11.78 23.86 10.80
N ASP A 198 10.94 23.39 9.87
CA ASP A 198 9.68 24.06 9.51
C ASP A 198 8.76 24.24 10.72
N ALA A 199 8.66 23.22 11.59
CA ALA A 199 7.86 23.31 12.80
C ALA A 199 8.43 24.32 13.81
N ASN A 200 9.74 24.38 13.95
CA ASN A 200 10.42 25.35 14.81
C ASN A 200 10.21 26.78 14.31
N GLU A 201 10.30 27.02 13.00
CA GLU A 201 10.03 28.33 12.39
C GLU A 201 8.60 28.79 12.67
N ARG A 202 7.60 27.92 12.46
CA ARG A 202 6.19 28.23 12.78
C ARG A 202 5.98 28.57 14.26
N ILE A 203 6.61 27.83 15.17
CA ILE A 203 6.52 28.13 16.61
C ILE A 203 7.18 29.48 16.93
N PHE A 204 8.32 29.78 16.30
CA PHE A 204 9.02 31.03 16.47
C PHE A 204 8.18 32.22 16.01
N GLU A 205 7.56 32.14 14.84
CA GLU A 205 6.63 33.15 14.32
C GLU A 205 5.42 33.37 15.25
N MET A 206 4.80 32.29 15.74
CA MET A 206 3.69 32.37 16.71
C MET A 206 4.10 33.06 18.02
N LYS A 207 5.31 32.77 18.53
CA LYS A 207 5.83 33.44 19.73
C LYS A 207 6.09 34.91 19.47
N GLN A 208 6.64 35.29 18.32
CA GLN A 208 6.91 36.68 17.97
C GLN A 208 5.61 37.50 17.82
N GLY A 209 4.55 36.92 17.24
CA GLY A 209 3.22 37.53 17.15
C GLY A 209 2.58 37.84 18.52
N ASN A 210 2.72 36.92 19.49
CA ASN A 210 2.24 37.14 20.86
C ASN A 210 3.05 38.19 21.64
N PHE A 211 4.36 38.31 21.36
CA PHE A 211 5.19 39.36 21.97
C PHE A 211 4.81 40.77 21.50
N PHE A 212 4.36 40.94 20.25
CA PHE A 212 3.89 42.24 19.74
C PHE A 212 2.49 42.61 20.26
N GLN A 213 1.56 41.65 20.41
CA GLN A 213 0.25 41.93 21.02
C GLN A 213 0.37 42.30 22.51
N SER A 214 1.26 41.66 23.26
CA SER A 214 1.45 41.98 24.67
C SER A 214 2.09 43.36 24.90
N LYS A 215 2.92 43.86 23.96
CA LYS A 215 3.45 45.25 24.03
C LYS A 215 2.38 46.32 23.76
N ASN A 216 1.38 46.03 22.91
CA ASN A 216 0.30 46.99 22.64
C ASN A 216 -0.71 47.14 23.80
N GLN A 217 -0.82 46.18 24.72
CA GLN A 217 -1.63 46.37 25.94
C GLN A 217 -0.89 47.15 27.04
N VAL A 218 0.44 47.04 27.12
CA VAL A 218 1.21 47.72 28.18
C VAL A 218 1.38 49.22 27.90
N SER A 219 1.30 49.66 26.63
CA SER A 219 1.50 51.07 26.27
C SER A 219 0.28 51.98 26.49
N PHE A 220 -0.90 51.44 26.81
CA PHE A 220 -2.13 52.22 27.08
C PHE A 220 -2.44 52.41 28.59
N GLY A 221 -1.59 51.92 29.50
CA GLY A 221 -1.86 51.90 30.95
C GLY A 221 -1.15 52.95 31.82
N CYS A 222 -0.25 53.77 31.27
CA CYS A 222 0.58 54.68 32.08
C CYS A 222 0.52 56.15 31.63
N SER A 223 -0.70 56.72 31.55
CA SER A 223 -0.90 58.18 31.46
C SER A 223 -2.24 58.56 32.07
N ASN A 224 -2.33 58.69 33.40
CA ASN A 224 -3.22 59.63 34.11
C ASN A 224 -3.25 59.36 35.62
N THR A 225 -2.31 59.93 36.38
CA THR A 225 -2.60 60.39 37.76
C THR A 225 -1.48 61.28 38.31
N ILE A 226 -1.27 62.49 37.76
CA ILE A 226 -0.73 63.62 38.53
C ILE A 226 -1.35 64.93 38.01
N ARG A 227 -2.42 65.39 38.66
CA ARG A 227 -2.72 66.82 38.82
C ARG A 227 -3.30 67.00 40.22
N GLY A 228 -2.50 67.60 41.09
CA GLY A 228 -2.87 67.93 42.45
C GLY A 228 -3.48 69.33 42.57
N VAL A 229 -4.03 69.52 43.78
CA VAL A 229 -4.41 70.75 44.47
C VAL A 229 -5.65 71.47 43.95
#